data_AF-A0A3B3W1F2-F1
#
_entry.id   AF-A0A3B3W1F2-F1
#
_cell.length_a   1.000
_cell.length_b   1.000
_cell.length_c   1.000
_cell.angle_alpha   90.00
_cell.angle_beta   90.00
_cell.angle_gamma   90.00
#
_symmetry.space_group_name_H-M   'P 1'
#
loop_
_entity.id
_entity.type
_entity.pdbx_description
1 polymer ?
#
loop_
_entity_poly.entity_id
_entity_poly.type
_entity_poly.pdbx_seq_one_letter_code
_entity_poly.pdbx_strand_id
1 'polypeptide(L)'
;MAHYRASDSKREHFRRYLEKTGVVDSLTSVFVSLYEQQEKPPNALEYVKEHLGAVPLTSADTEALQQEVNDLRQRCACLEEENKDLKARLQRYEPASEDGAAAN
;
A
#
# COMPACT_ATOMS: atom_id res chain seq x y z
N MET A 1 34.13 -6.77 -27.99
CA MET A 1 33.15 -6.40 -26.95
C MET A 1 33.81 -6.57 -25.59
N ALA A 2 33.91 -5.49 -24.81
CA ALA A 2 34.63 -5.53 -23.54
C ALA A 2 33.85 -6.40 -22.53
N HIS A 3 34.41 -7.55 -22.17
CA HIS A 3 33.94 -8.31 -21.03
C HIS A 3 34.25 -7.51 -19.76
N TYR A 4 33.28 -6.72 -19.29
CA TYR A 4 33.31 -6.14 -17.96
C TYR A 4 33.19 -7.30 -16.96
N ARG A 5 34.32 -7.96 -16.66
CA ARG A 5 34.46 -8.78 -15.45
C ARG A 5 34.46 -7.80 -14.28
N ALA A 6 33.29 -7.32 -13.91
CA ALA A 6 33.06 -6.83 -12.56
C ALA A 6 33.67 -7.87 -11.61
N SER A 7 34.48 -7.43 -10.65
CA SER A 7 34.98 -8.32 -9.61
C SER A 7 33.80 -9.07 -8.99
N ASP A 8 33.99 -10.34 -8.63
CA ASP A 8 32.88 -11.16 -8.12
C ASP A 8 32.16 -10.49 -6.94
N SER A 9 32.90 -9.72 -6.13
CA SER A 9 32.33 -8.85 -5.09
C SER A 9 31.33 -7.81 -5.63
N LYS A 10 31.64 -7.07 -6.70
CA LYS A 10 30.71 -6.09 -7.29
C LYS A 10 29.45 -6.75 -7.86
N ARG A 11 29.59 -7.94 -8.46
CA ARG A 11 28.45 -8.73 -8.96
C ARG A 11 27.56 -9.22 -7.83
N GLU A 12 28.17 -9.70 -6.75
CA GLU A 12 27.45 -10.15 -5.55
C GLU A 12 26.66 -9.00 -4.92
N HIS A 13 27.28 -7.84 -4.71
CA HIS A 13 26.60 -6.66 -4.16
C HIS A 13 25.41 -6.24 -5.03
N PHE A 14 25.56 -6.26 -6.35
CA PHE A 14 24.46 -5.93 -7.26
C PHE A 14 23.33 -6.96 -7.21
N ARG A 15 23.66 -8.26 -7.14
CA ARG A 15 22.64 -9.31 -6.95
C ARG A 15 21.88 -9.12 -5.64
N ARG A 16 22.60 -8.91 -4.54
CA ARG A 16 21.99 -8.64 -3.22
C ARG A 16 21.12 -7.40 -3.22
N TYR A 17 21.52 -6.36 -3.94
CA TYR A 17 20.70 -5.18 -4.13
C TYR A 17 19.38 -5.52 -4.82
N LEU A 18 19.41 -6.25 -5.95
CA LEU A 18 18.20 -6.64 -6.67
C LEU A 18 17.29 -7.58 -5.88
N GLU A 19 17.87 -8.49 -5.09
CA GLU A 19 17.14 -9.34 -4.14
C GLU A 19 16.47 -8.47 -3.05
N LYS A 20 17.25 -7.59 -2.40
CA LYS A 20 16.75 -6.75 -1.30
C LYS A 20 15.67 -5.77 -1.75
N THR A 21 15.73 -5.27 -2.98
CA THR A 21 14.73 -4.34 -3.53
C THR A 21 13.53 -5.04 -4.16
N GLY A 22 13.47 -6.37 -4.14
CA GLY A 22 12.34 -7.14 -4.68
C GLY A 22 12.24 -7.19 -6.21
N VAL A 23 13.29 -6.73 -6.92
CA VAL A 23 13.34 -6.77 -8.39
C VAL A 23 13.35 -8.22 -8.87
N VAL A 24 14.09 -9.09 -8.18
CA VAL A 24 14.15 -10.52 -8.49
C VAL A 24 12.77 -11.17 -8.33
N ASP A 25 12.06 -10.88 -7.24
CA ASP A 25 10.75 -11.45 -6.97
C ASP A 25 9.71 -10.98 -7.98
N SER A 26 9.73 -9.70 -8.33
CA SER A 26 8.83 -9.13 -9.35
C SER A 26 9.05 -9.77 -10.73
N LEU A 27 10.31 -9.89 -11.17
CA LEU A 27 10.65 -10.58 -12.41
C LEU A 27 10.23 -12.06 -12.38
N THR A 28 10.47 -12.73 -11.25
CA THR A 28 10.10 -14.14 -11.07
C THR A 28 8.60 -14.33 -11.18
N SER A 29 7.80 -13.47 -10.54
CA SER A 29 6.32 -13.51 -10.60
C SER A 29 5.80 -13.37 -12.03
N VAL A 30 6.31 -12.41 -12.80
CA VAL A 30 5.92 -12.23 -14.21
C VAL A 30 6.29 -13.44 -15.06
N PHE A 31 7.47 -14.03 -14.84
CA PHE A 31 7.87 -15.23 -15.57
C PHE A 31 7.05 -16.47 -15.18
N VAL A 32 6.68 -16.62 -13.92
CA VAL A 32 5.74 -17.68 -13.47
C VAL A 32 4.39 -17.49 -14.14
N SER A 33 3.83 -16.28 -14.12
CA SER A 33 2.56 -15.98 -14.80
C SER A 33 2.61 -16.31 -16.30
N LEU A 34 3.70 -15.95 -16.99
CA LEU A 34 3.92 -16.31 -18.38
C LEU A 34 4.05 -17.84 -18.57
N TYR A 35 4.70 -18.53 -17.64
CA TYR A 35 4.84 -19.99 -17.66
C TYR A 35 3.50 -20.71 -17.42
N GLU A 36 2.60 -20.14 -16.64
CA GLU A 36 1.29 -20.73 -16.33
C GLU A 36 0.22 -20.46 -17.40
N GLN A 37 0.46 -19.51 -18.33
CA GLN A 37 -0.46 -19.29 -19.46
C GLN A 37 -0.73 -20.58 -20.24
N GLN A 38 -2.01 -20.96 -20.35
CA GLN A 38 -2.47 -22.13 -21.13
C GLN A 38 -2.08 -22.03 -22.60
N GLU A 39 -2.23 -20.84 -23.19
CA GLU A 39 -1.74 -20.52 -24.53
C GLU A 39 -0.60 -19.50 -24.42
N LYS A 40 0.58 -19.85 -24.95
CA LYS A 40 1.72 -18.94 -24.90
C LYS A 40 1.47 -17.74 -25.80
N PRO A 41 1.66 -16.50 -25.30
CA PRO A 41 1.50 -15.33 -26.14
C PRO A 41 2.51 -15.40 -27.29
N PRO A 42 2.12 -15.01 -28.51
CA PRO A 42 3.01 -15.04 -29.68
C PRO A 42 4.21 -14.10 -29.51
N ASN A 43 4.08 -13.08 -28.66
CA ASN A 43 5.16 -12.18 -28.27
C ASN A 43 5.34 -12.16 -26.75
N ALA A 44 6.16 -13.08 -26.24
CA ALA A 44 6.50 -13.17 -24.83
C ALA A 44 7.20 -11.90 -24.29
N LEU A 45 7.94 -11.17 -25.14
CA LEU A 45 8.65 -9.97 -24.71
C LEU A 45 7.69 -8.82 -24.42
N GLU A 46 6.67 -8.62 -25.28
CA GLU A 46 5.62 -7.63 -25.02
C GLU A 46 4.82 -7.98 -23.78
N TYR A 47 4.46 -9.26 -23.60
CA TYR A 47 3.79 -9.73 -22.37
C TYR A 47 4.57 -9.33 -21.11
N VAL A 48 5.87 -9.60 -21.08
CA VAL A 48 6.73 -9.27 -19.93
C VAL A 48 6.78 -7.75 -19.68
N LYS A 49 6.87 -6.92 -20.72
CA LYS A 49 6.87 -5.45 -20.58
C LYS A 49 5.58 -4.93 -19.96
N GLU A 50 4.44 -5.39 -20.46
CA GLU A 50 3.11 -4.98 -19.97
C GLU A 50 2.91 -5.41 -18.52
N HIS A 51 3.26 -6.66 -18.20
CA HIS A 51 3.01 -7.21 -16.87
C HIS A 51 4.01 -6.69 -15.84
N LEU A 52 5.24 -6.30 -16.21
CA LEU A 52 6.16 -5.63 -15.30
C LEU A 52 5.71 -4.21 -14.92
N GLY A 53 5.03 -3.50 -15.82
CA GLY A 53 4.45 -2.17 -15.51
C GLY A 53 3.17 -2.24 -14.70
N ALA A 54 2.47 -3.39 -14.75
CA ALA A 54 1.22 -3.63 -14.06
C ALA A 54 1.37 -4.41 -12.74
N VAL A 55 2.54 -4.99 -12.46
CA VAL A 55 2.84 -5.56 -11.13
C VAL A 55 2.68 -4.41 -10.13
N PRO A 56 1.68 -4.45 -9.24
CA PRO A 56 1.70 -3.57 -8.08
C PRO A 56 3.01 -3.91 -7.41
N LEU A 57 3.93 -2.93 -7.28
CA LEU A 57 5.05 -3.11 -6.39
C LEU A 57 4.42 -3.39 -5.01
N THR A 58 4.29 -4.66 -4.68
CA THR A 58 4.05 -5.15 -3.33
C THR A 58 5.36 -4.93 -2.59
N SER A 59 5.77 -3.68 -2.46
CA SER A 59 6.70 -3.32 -1.43
C SER A 59 5.95 -3.60 -0.12
N ALA A 60 6.61 -4.19 0.86
CA ALA A 60 6.05 -4.30 2.20
C ALA A 60 5.51 -2.94 2.70
N ASP A 61 6.04 -1.83 2.18
CA ASP A 61 5.54 -0.48 2.40
C ASP A 61 4.11 -0.25 1.88
N THR A 62 3.70 -0.79 0.71
CA THR A 62 2.32 -0.63 0.23
C THR A 62 1.33 -1.44 1.07
N GLU A 63 1.71 -2.62 1.53
CA GLU A 63 0.89 -3.43 2.45
C GLU A 63 0.79 -2.76 3.84
N ALA A 64 1.91 -2.27 4.37
CA ALA A 64 1.94 -1.53 5.63
C ALA A 64 1.11 -0.23 5.56
N LEU A 65 1.23 0.52 4.46
CA LEU A 65 0.42 1.72 4.22
C LEU A 65 -1.06 1.37 4.08
N GLN A 66 -1.40 0.27 3.41
CA GLN A 66 -2.79 -0.18 3.28
C GLN A 66 -3.39 -0.55 4.63
N GLN A 67 -2.60 -1.18 5.50
CA GLN A 67 -3.00 -1.53 6.86
C GLN A 67 -3.15 -0.28 7.74
N GLU A 68 -2.22 0.68 7.66
CA GLU A 68 -2.32 1.96 8.38
C GLU A 68 -3.57 2.75 7.94
N VAL A 69 -3.89 2.78 6.64
CA VAL A 69 -5.11 3.41 6.13
C VAL A 69 -6.36 2.75 6.71
N ASN A 70 -6.38 1.43 6.82
CA ASN A 70 -7.51 0.71 7.39
C ASN A 70 -7.66 1.00 8.89
N ASP A 71 -6.57 0.97 9.65
CA ASP A 71 -6.55 1.27 11.08
C ASP A 71 -7.01 2.71 11.36
N LEU A 72 -6.53 3.68 10.58
CA LEU A 72 -6.94 5.09 10.67
C LEU A 72 -8.43 5.26 10.37
N ARG A 73 -8.95 4.61 9.32
CA ARG A 73 -10.38 4.65 8.97
C ARG A 73 -11.25 4.10 10.10
N GLN A 74 -10.86 2.98 10.68
CA GLN A 74 -11.58 2.39 11.81
C GLN A 74 -11.57 3.32 13.02
N ARG A 75 -10.43 3.95 13.31
CA ARG A 75 -10.30 4.89 14.42
C ARG A 75 -11.13 6.16 14.21
N CYS A 76 -11.15 6.70 12.99
CA CYS A 76 -12.04 7.82 12.65
C CYS A 76 -13.51 7.45 12.86
N ALA A 77 -13.94 6.28 12.40
CA ALA A 77 -15.32 5.83 12.60
C ALA A 77 -15.70 5.73 14.09
N CYS A 78 -14.83 5.16 14.92
CA CYS A 78 -15.05 5.09 16.37
C CYS A 78 -15.12 6.48 17.02
N LEU A 79 -14.20 7.39 16.64
CA LEU A 79 -14.17 8.75 17.18
C LEU A 79 -15.38 9.59 16.73
N GLU A 80 -15.88 9.38 15.52
CA GLU A 80 -17.11 10.01 15.02
C GLU A 80 -18.34 9.52 15.78
N GLU A 81 -18.42 8.22 16.07
CA GLU A 81 -19.50 7.65 16.88
C GLU A 81 -19.46 8.16 18.33
N GLU A 82 -18.28 8.19 18.95
CA GLU A 82 -18.09 8.76 20.29
C GLU A 82 -18.44 10.26 20.32
N ASN A 83 -18.01 11.03 19.31
CA ASN A 83 -18.40 12.43 19.19
C ASN A 83 -19.92 12.60 19.11
N LYS A 84 -20.59 11.73 18.36
CA LYS A 84 -22.04 11.76 18.22
C LYS A 84 -22.73 11.46 19.56
N ASP A 85 -22.28 10.45 20.29
CA ASP A 85 -22.82 10.13 21.63
C ASP A 85 -22.58 11.28 22.62
N LEU A 86 -21.36 11.81 22.68
CA LEU A 86 -21.01 12.93 23.55
C LEU A 86 -21.82 14.18 23.23
N LYS A 87 -22.01 14.52 21.95
CA LYS A 87 -22.88 15.64 21.54
C LYS A 87 -24.34 15.40 21.94
N ALA A 88 -24.86 14.19 21.77
CA ALA A 88 -26.21 13.84 22.19
C ALA A 88 -26.38 13.92 23.72
N ARG A 89 -25.35 13.53 24.48
CA ARG A 89 -25.33 13.66 25.94
C ARG A 89 -25.25 15.13 26.36
N LEU A 90 -24.40 15.94 25.75
CA LEU A 90 -24.34 17.39 26.00
C LEU A 90 -25.69 18.07 25.76
N GLN A 91 -26.36 17.79 24.64
CA GLN A 91 -27.70 18.32 24.37
C GLN A 91 -28.74 17.94 25.43
N ARG A 92 -28.59 16.79 26.10
CA ARG A 92 -29.47 16.40 27.22
C ARG A 92 -29.17 17.14 28.52
N TYR A 93 -27.95 17.64 28.70
CA TYR A 93 -27.54 18.41 29.87
C TYR A 93 -27.57 19.93 29.63
N GLU A 94 -27.67 20.40 28.37
CA GLU A 94 -27.98 21.77 27.98
C GLU A 94 -29.47 22.01 27.58
N PRO A 95 -30.51 21.62 28.35
CA PRO A 95 -31.85 22.15 28.09
C PRO A 95 -32.15 23.47 28.84
N ALA A 96 -31.19 24.13 29.49
CA ALA A 96 -31.49 25.33 30.30
C ALA A 96 -30.31 26.27 30.59
N SER A 97 -29.68 26.87 29.57
CA SER A 97 -28.82 28.05 29.78
C SER A 97 -29.00 29.15 28.74
N GLU A 98 -30.20 29.27 28.14
CA GLU A 98 -30.57 30.45 27.34
C GLU A 98 -31.75 31.26 27.93
N ASP A 99 -32.38 30.84 29.02
CA ASP A 99 -33.50 31.58 29.66
C ASP A 99 -33.07 32.50 30.82
N GLY A 100 -31.79 32.88 30.89
CA GLY A 100 -31.21 33.68 31.98
C GLY A 100 -30.71 35.07 31.59
N ALA A 101 -31.01 35.57 30.39
CA ALA A 101 -30.48 36.85 29.89
C ALA A 101 -31.56 37.79 29.35
N ALA A 102 -32.62 38.04 30.13
CA ALA A 102 -33.55 39.14 29.88
C ALA A 102 -34.28 39.58 31.17
N ALA A 103 -33.55 39.96 32.21
CA ALA A 103 -34.12 40.71 33.34
C ALA A 103 -33.03 41.47 34.13
N ASN A 104 -32.65 42.65 33.65
CA ASN A 104 -32.48 43.90 34.42
C ASN A 104 -32.08 45.06 33.50
#